data_AF-A0A1J4PVL1-F1
#
_entry.id   AF-A0A1J4PVL1-F1
#
_cell.length_a   1.000
_cell.length_b   1.000
_cell.length_c   1.000
_cell.angle_alpha   90.00
_cell.angle_beta   90.00
_cell.angle_gamma   90.00
#
_symmetry.space_group_name_H-M   'P 1'
#
loop_
_entity.id
_entity.type
_entity.pdbx_description
1 polymer ?
#
loop_
_entity_poly.entity_id
_entity_poly.type
_entity_poly.pdbx_seq_one_letter_code
_entity_poly.pdbx_strand_id
1 'polypeptide(L)'
;MQKIRPALELVREELGVEHALASRRLYTDGAELLYEVSDHLDGEERIEPRKVIVLRNGQYVFREVVERYMKQISYDSDGVAGYANRVLLPGWEVADIAVKPDVNFGQPYFVHNGTPLSLIEDALTEGVPCEEAAAAQGLPEDQVAEVDYYLHLAG
;
A
#
# COMPACT_ATOMS: atom_id res chain seq x y z
N MET A 1 13.43 2.36 11.76
CA MET A 1 12.38 1.32 11.80
C MET A 1 12.15 0.72 13.19
N GLN A 2 13.15 0.30 13.98
CA GLN A 2 12.90 -0.32 15.30
C GLN A 2 12.28 0.64 16.35
N LYS A 3 12.52 1.94 16.23
CA LYS A 3 12.16 2.96 17.24
C LYS A 3 10.75 3.54 17.11
N ILE A 4 10.00 3.21 16.06
CA ILE A 4 8.59 3.64 15.90
C ILE A 4 7.59 2.70 16.59
N ARG A 5 8.05 1.49 16.94
CA ARG A 5 7.20 0.42 17.48
C ARG A 5 6.45 0.82 18.77
N PRO A 6 7.07 1.48 19.76
CA PRO A 6 6.35 1.88 20.98
C PRO A 6 5.17 2.83 20.68
N ALA A 7 5.36 3.79 19.76
CA ALA A 7 4.28 4.68 19.34
C ALA A 7 3.15 3.93 18.64
N LEU A 8 3.48 2.95 17.79
CA LEU A 8 2.46 2.13 17.12
C LEU A 8 1.67 1.26 18.11
N GLU A 9 2.29 0.80 19.19
CA GLU A 9 1.62 0.04 20.26
C GLU A 9 0.63 0.93 21.01
N LEU A 10 1.03 2.17 21.35
CA LEU A 10 0.12 3.16 21.95
C LEU A 10 -1.02 3.54 21.01
N VAL A 11 -0.74 3.80 19.73
CA VAL A 11 -1.79 4.10 18.73
C VAL A 11 -2.77 2.93 18.60
N ARG A 12 -2.29 1.68 18.63
CA ARG A 12 -3.16 0.49 18.58
C ARG A 12 -4.10 0.45 19.78
N GLU A 13 -3.60 0.75 20.97
CA GLU A 13 -4.37 0.78 22.21
C GLU A 13 -5.41 1.90 22.20
N GLU A 14 -5.02 3.13 21.84
CA GLU A 14 -5.93 4.27 21.73
C GLU A 14 -7.01 4.08 20.67
N LEU A 15 -6.65 3.47 19.53
CA LEU A 15 -7.62 3.12 18.50
C LEU A 15 -8.52 1.94 18.91
N GLY A 16 -8.13 1.11 19.88
CA GLY A 16 -8.88 -0.08 20.26
C GLY A 16 -9.04 -1.09 19.12
N VAL A 17 -8.02 -1.23 18.27
CA VAL A 17 -8.01 -2.13 17.11
C VAL A 17 -6.91 -3.18 17.25
N GLU A 18 -7.11 -4.35 16.63
CA GLU A 18 -6.09 -5.42 16.67
C GLU A 18 -4.89 -5.06 15.78
N HIS A 19 -5.16 -4.50 14.60
CA HIS A 19 -4.15 -4.19 13.59
C HIS A 19 -4.18 -2.71 13.20
N ALA A 20 -3.46 -1.86 13.95
CA ALA A 20 -3.44 -0.42 13.73
C ALA A 20 -3.04 -0.03 12.31
N LEU A 21 -1.93 -0.59 11.79
CA LEU A 21 -1.43 -0.29 10.44
C LEU A 21 -2.40 -0.68 9.31
N ALA A 22 -3.28 -1.66 9.55
CA ALA A 22 -4.27 -2.10 8.58
C ALA A 22 -5.63 -1.42 8.79
N SER A 23 -5.86 -0.70 9.88
CA SER A 23 -7.15 -0.07 10.16
C SER A 23 -7.32 1.23 9.38
N ARG A 24 -8.52 1.44 8.84
CA ARG A 24 -8.92 2.72 8.25
C ARG A 24 -8.84 3.88 9.24
N ARG A 25 -9.01 3.62 10.54
CA ARG A 25 -8.92 4.63 11.58
C ARG A 25 -7.51 5.21 11.73
N LEU A 26 -6.46 4.45 11.41
CA LEU A 26 -5.11 5.01 11.34
C LEU A 26 -5.01 6.07 10.23
N TYR A 27 -5.69 5.87 9.11
CA TYR A 27 -5.70 6.86 8.02
C TYR A 27 -6.40 8.16 8.40
N THR A 28 -7.51 8.08 9.15
CA THR A 28 -8.31 9.26 9.49
C THR A 28 -7.79 9.98 10.73
N ASP A 29 -7.39 9.23 11.76
CA ASP A 29 -7.14 9.76 13.11
C ASP A 29 -5.66 9.61 13.49
N GLY A 30 -4.90 8.79 12.77
CA GLY A 30 -3.58 8.33 13.18
C GLY A 30 -2.50 9.40 13.22
N ALA A 31 -2.61 10.47 12.43
CA ALA A 31 -1.60 11.52 12.42
C ALA A 31 -1.61 12.34 13.72
N GLU A 32 -2.79 12.66 14.23
CA GLU A 32 -2.98 13.36 15.49
C GLU A 32 -2.61 12.45 16.66
N LEU A 33 -3.10 11.21 16.66
CA LEU A 33 -2.76 10.22 17.68
C LEU A 33 -1.24 9.95 17.75
N LEU A 34 -0.55 9.84 16.61
CA LEU A 34 0.91 9.67 16.60
C LEU A 34 1.63 10.85 17.27
N TYR A 35 1.13 12.07 17.12
CA TYR A 35 1.69 13.23 17.82
C TYR A 35 1.49 13.14 19.33
N GLU A 36 0.25 12.85 19.75
CA GLU A 36 -0.16 12.74 21.16
C GLU A 36 0.63 11.66 21.89
N VAL A 37 0.66 10.42 21.37
CA VAL A 37 1.38 9.32 22.01
C VAL A 37 2.89 9.55 22.04
N SER A 38 3.44 10.33 21.10
CA SER A 38 4.87 10.67 21.12
C SER A 38 5.25 11.49 22.36
N ASP A 39 4.32 12.23 22.97
CA ASP A 39 4.62 12.99 24.19
C ASP A 39 4.85 12.11 25.42
N HIS A 40 4.41 10.86 25.35
CA HIS A 40 4.60 9.84 26.38
C HIS A 40 5.91 9.04 26.20
N LEU A 41 6.69 9.33 25.16
CA LEU A 41 7.94 8.63 24.80
C LEU A 41 9.15 9.55 24.98
N ASP A 42 10.37 8.97 24.96
CA ASP A 42 11.61 9.74 25.14
C ASP A 42 12.63 9.46 24.04
N GLY A 43 13.58 10.40 23.89
CA GLY A 43 14.69 10.28 22.93
C GLY A 43 14.21 10.03 21.50
N GLU A 44 14.79 9.02 20.84
CA GLU A 44 14.44 8.67 19.46
C GLU A 44 13.01 8.15 19.32
N GLU A 45 12.44 7.55 20.36
CA GLU A 45 11.08 6.97 20.33
C GLU A 45 10.01 8.08 20.28
N ARG A 46 10.32 9.28 20.80
CA ARG A 46 9.52 10.49 20.60
C ARG A 46 9.68 11.10 19.21
N ILE A 47 10.88 11.04 18.64
CA ILE A 47 11.23 11.78 17.41
C ILE A 47 10.76 11.02 16.16
N GLU A 48 10.98 9.70 16.11
CA GLU A 48 10.71 8.88 14.93
C GLU A 48 9.24 8.93 14.45
N PRO A 49 8.23 8.81 15.32
CA PRO A 49 6.83 8.91 14.89
C PRO A 49 6.50 10.31 14.37
N ARG A 50 7.14 11.36 14.92
CA ARG A 50 6.95 12.75 14.45
C ARG A 50 7.55 13.00 13.07
N LYS A 51 8.47 12.15 12.61
CA LYS A 51 9.04 12.27 11.25
C LYS A 51 8.02 11.96 10.16
N VAL A 52 6.94 11.24 10.43
CA VAL A 52 5.94 10.89 9.40
C VAL A 52 4.74 11.83 9.34
N ILE A 53 4.67 12.81 10.24
CA ILE A 53 3.59 13.80 10.33
C ILE A 53 4.10 15.24 10.24
N VAL A 54 3.21 16.17 9.92
CA VAL A 54 3.46 17.62 9.85
C VAL A 54 2.24 18.40 10.33
N LEU A 55 2.47 19.58 10.90
CA LEU A 55 1.39 20.50 11.25
C LEU A 55 0.93 21.25 9.99
N ARG A 56 -0.35 21.12 9.64
CA ARG A 56 -0.98 21.81 8.50
C ARG A 56 -2.33 22.37 8.95
N ASN A 57 -2.52 23.67 8.76
CA ASN A 57 -3.78 24.36 9.14
C ASN A 57 -4.23 24.11 10.60
N GLY A 58 -3.27 23.95 11.52
CA GLY A 58 -3.56 23.71 12.94
C GLY A 58 -3.86 22.26 13.32
N GLN A 59 -3.79 21.31 12.38
CA GLN A 59 -3.96 19.88 12.63
C GLN A 59 -2.72 19.10 12.19
N TYR A 60 -2.40 18.02 12.90
CA TYR A 60 -1.35 17.10 12.47
C TYR A 60 -1.90 16.19 11.37
N VAL A 61 -1.20 16.15 10.25
CA VAL A 61 -1.50 15.29 9.11
C VAL A 61 -0.28 14.47 8.74
N PHE A 62 -0.49 13.35 8.05
CA PHE A 62 0.63 12.60 7.50
C PHE A 62 1.37 13.44 6.46
N ARG A 63 2.67 13.23 6.34
CA ARG A 63 3.43 13.81 5.25
C ARG A 63 2.88 13.33 3.92
N GLU A 64 2.91 14.20 2.91
CA GLU A 64 2.40 13.89 1.57
C GLU A 64 2.94 12.57 1.00
N VAL A 65 4.22 12.27 1.25
CA VAL A 65 4.82 11.00 0.84
C VAL A 65 4.13 9.79 1.48
N VAL A 66 3.78 9.87 2.76
CA VAL A 66 3.08 8.79 3.48
C VAL A 66 1.62 8.73 3.01
N GLU A 67 0.95 9.88 2.90
CA GLU A 67 -0.42 9.96 2.39
C GLU A 67 -0.55 9.34 0.99
N ARG A 68 0.44 9.51 0.11
CA ARG A 68 0.46 8.92 -1.23
C ARG A 68 0.36 7.40 -1.19
N TYR A 69 1.07 6.75 -0.28
CA TYR A 69 1.00 5.29 -0.10
C TYR A 69 -0.32 4.88 0.57
N MET A 70 -0.79 5.63 1.57
CA MET A 70 -2.04 5.31 2.24
C MET A 70 -3.25 5.38 1.30
N LYS A 71 -3.24 6.29 0.31
CA LYS A 71 -4.27 6.39 -0.73
C LYS A 71 -4.38 5.15 -1.63
N GLN A 72 -3.36 4.29 -1.65
CA GLN A 72 -3.37 3.04 -2.41
C GLN A 72 -4.13 1.92 -1.69
N ILE A 73 -4.48 2.12 -0.42
CA ILE A 73 -5.12 1.11 0.42
C ILE A 73 -6.63 1.26 0.30
N SER A 74 -7.30 0.16 -0.04
CA SER A 74 -8.75 0.04 0.09
C SER A 74 -9.07 -0.73 1.36
N TYR A 75 -10.13 -0.31 2.03
CA TYR A 75 -10.58 -0.87 3.30
C TYR A 75 -11.95 -1.53 3.11
N ASP A 76 -12.18 -2.61 3.85
CA ASP A 76 -13.48 -3.26 3.89
C ASP A 76 -14.55 -2.31 4.49
N SER A 77 -15.78 -2.42 3.98
CA SER A 77 -16.94 -1.72 4.53
C SER A 77 -17.49 -2.42 5.78
N ASP A 78 -17.13 -3.68 5.98
CA ASP A 78 -17.74 -4.52 7.00
C ASP A 78 -16.99 -4.38 8.34
N GLY A 79 -17.43 -3.41 9.16
CA GLY A 79 -17.03 -3.25 10.56
C GLY A 79 -16.69 -1.82 11.00
N VAL A 80 -16.65 -1.61 12.32
CA VAL A 80 -16.41 -0.27 12.93
C VAL A 80 -15.01 0.29 12.62
N ALA A 81 -14.02 -0.59 12.40
CA ALA A 81 -12.63 -0.19 12.18
C ALA A 81 -12.17 -0.20 10.71
N GLY A 82 -12.87 -0.94 9.83
CA GLY A 82 -12.54 -1.19 8.41
C GLY A 82 -11.08 -1.59 8.19
N TYR A 83 -10.77 -2.88 7.99
CA TYR A 83 -9.40 -3.31 7.72
C TYR A 83 -9.05 -3.26 6.23
N ALA A 84 -7.77 -3.01 5.94
CA ALA A 84 -7.22 -3.02 4.60
C ALA A 84 -7.50 -4.38 3.95
N ASN A 85 -8.20 -4.36 2.83
CA ASN A 85 -8.55 -5.58 2.09
C ASN A 85 -7.93 -5.62 0.69
N ARG A 86 -7.45 -4.49 0.16
CA ARG A 86 -6.75 -4.40 -1.11
C ARG A 86 -5.69 -3.31 -1.05
N VAL A 87 -4.55 -3.53 -1.71
CA VAL A 87 -3.48 -2.54 -1.89
C VAL A 87 -3.16 -2.43 -3.37
N LEU A 88 -3.22 -1.22 -3.94
CA LEU A 88 -2.62 -0.95 -5.26
C LEU A 88 -1.10 -0.86 -5.07
N LEU A 89 -0.35 -1.65 -5.85
CA LEU A 89 1.10 -1.69 -5.74
C LEU A 89 1.70 -0.40 -6.33
N PRO A 90 2.58 0.30 -5.59
CA PRO A 90 3.27 1.46 -6.12
C PRO A 90 4.38 1.03 -7.08
N GLY A 91 4.80 1.94 -7.95
CA GLY A 91 5.93 1.73 -8.86
C GLY A 91 5.55 1.42 -10.30
N TRP A 92 4.25 1.32 -10.59
CA TRP A 92 3.70 1.24 -11.93
C TRP A 92 3.16 2.61 -12.36
N GLU A 93 3.52 3.06 -13.56
CA GLU A 93 3.08 4.29 -14.19
C GLU A 93 1.79 4.10 -15.00
N VAL A 94 1.61 2.94 -15.64
CA VAL A 94 0.48 2.63 -16.55
C VAL A 94 -0.31 1.41 -16.09
N ALA A 95 0.37 0.38 -15.60
CA ALA A 95 -0.24 -0.85 -15.11
C ALA A 95 -0.87 -0.64 -13.73
N ASP A 96 -2.18 -0.89 -13.65
CA ASP A 96 -2.87 -0.94 -12.35
C ASP A 96 -2.73 -2.34 -11.76
N ILE A 97 -1.70 -2.55 -10.93
CA ILE A 97 -1.47 -3.84 -10.26
C ILE A 97 -1.91 -3.74 -8.80
N ALA A 98 -2.72 -4.71 -8.33
CA ALA A 98 -3.17 -4.78 -6.95
C ALA A 98 -2.88 -6.13 -6.29
N VAL A 99 -2.94 -6.14 -4.96
CA VAL A 99 -2.94 -7.34 -4.13
C VAL A 99 -4.21 -7.35 -3.30
N LYS A 100 -4.91 -8.49 -3.28
CA LYS A 100 -6.13 -8.72 -2.51
C LYS A 100 -6.16 -10.18 -2.02
N PRO A 101 -6.30 -10.47 -0.71
CA PRO A 101 -6.18 -11.85 -0.20
C PRO A 101 -7.14 -12.88 -0.83
N ASP A 102 -8.34 -12.44 -1.21
CA ASP A 102 -9.40 -13.28 -1.80
C ASP A 102 -9.31 -13.39 -3.34
N VAL A 103 -8.31 -12.74 -3.97
CA VAL A 103 -8.04 -12.84 -5.42
C VAL A 103 -6.68 -13.48 -5.62
N ASN A 104 -6.59 -14.50 -6.48
CA ASN A 104 -5.35 -15.21 -6.81
C ASN A 104 -4.53 -15.61 -5.57
N PHE A 105 -5.20 -15.95 -4.45
CA PHE A 105 -4.57 -16.26 -3.17
C PHE A 105 -3.60 -15.18 -2.65
N GLY A 106 -3.90 -13.91 -2.92
CA GLY A 106 -3.05 -12.78 -2.53
C GLY A 106 -1.87 -12.51 -3.46
N GLN A 107 -1.80 -13.16 -4.62
CA GLN A 107 -0.79 -12.82 -5.64
C GLN A 107 -1.14 -11.50 -6.35
N PRO A 108 -0.13 -10.72 -6.78
CA PRO A 108 -0.35 -9.52 -7.58
C PRO A 108 -1.14 -9.81 -8.86
N TYR A 109 -2.04 -8.91 -9.22
CA TYR A 109 -2.90 -9.06 -10.38
C TYR A 109 -3.24 -7.72 -11.04
N PHE A 110 -3.54 -7.75 -12.35
CA PHE A 110 -4.02 -6.59 -13.09
C PHE A 110 -5.45 -6.25 -12.67
N VAL A 111 -5.67 -5.04 -12.17
CA VAL A 111 -7.00 -4.54 -11.74
C VAL A 111 -8.01 -4.58 -12.90
N HIS A 112 -7.54 -4.48 -14.14
CA HIS A 112 -8.36 -4.50 -15.34
C HIS A 112 -9.33 -5.69 -15.41
N ASN A 113 -8.84 -6.90 -15.15
CA ASN A 113 -9.60 -8.13 -15.34
C ASN A 113 -9.28 -9.25 -14.34
N GLY A 114 -8.34 -9.05 -13.40
CA GLY A 114 -7.96 -10.08 -12.43
C GLY A 114 -6.84 -11.01 -12.88
N THR A 115 -6.25 -10.81 -14.06
CA THR A 115 -5.15 -11.63 -14.58
C THR A 115 -3.97 -11.59 -13.59
N PRO A 116 -3.44 -12.76 -13.15
CA PRO A 116 -2.24 -12.80 -12.31
C PRO A 116 -1.05 -12.14 -13.02
N LEU A 117 -0.29 -11.31 -12.31
CA LEU A 117 0.91 -10.69 -12.87
C LEU A 117 1.91 -11.74 -13.34
N SER A 118 2.08 -12.81 -12.56
CA SER A 118 3.02 -13.90 -12.86
C SER A 118 2.73 -14.57 -14.21
N LEU A 119 1.46 -14.62 -14.64
CA LEU A 119 1.11 -15.20 -15.93
C LEU A 119 1.69 -14.39 -17.10
N ILE A 120 1.73 -13.07 -16.96
CA ILE A 120 2.34 -12.17 -17.94
C ILE A 120 3.87 -12.24 -17.83
N GLU A 121 4.42 -12.27 -16.61
CA GLU A 121 5.86 -12.41 -16.39
C GLU A 121 6.42 -13.70 -17.00
N ASP A 122 5.71 -14.82 -16.83
CA ASP A 122 6.08 -16.12 -17.40
C ASP A 122 6.08 -16.05 -18.94
N ALA A 123 5.02 -15.52 -19.54
CA ALA A 123 4.91 -15.40 -21.00
C ALA A 123 6.02 -14.52 -21.60
N LEU A 124 6.31 -13.38 -20.99
CA LEU A 124 7.38 -12.47 -21.44
C LEU A 124 8.76 -13.12 -21.29
N THR A 125 8.99 -13.84 -20.18
CA THR A 125 10.24 -14.59 -19.95
C THR A 125 10.44 -15.71 -20.98
N GLU A 126 9.36 -16.32 -21.47
CA GLU A 126 9.37 -17.29 -22.56
C GLU A 126 9.57 -16.66 -23.96
N GLY A 127 9.63 -15.32 -24.03
CA GLY A 127 9.84 -14.57 -25.26
C GLY A 127 8.57 -14.30 -26.07
N VAL A 128 7.39 -14.43 -25.46
CA VAL A 128 6.12 -14.05 -26.09
C VAL A 128 6.09 -12.52 -26.28
N PRO A 129 5.80 -11.99 -27.48
CA PRO A 129 5.69 -10.55 -27.70
C PRO A 129 4.59 -9.91 -26.84
N CYS A 130 4.80 -8.66 -26.40
CA CYS A 130 3.85 -7.92 -25.55
C CYS A 130 2.44 -7.87 -26.14
N GLU A 131 2.29 -7.56 -27.43
CA GLU A 131 1.00 -7.53 -28.13
C GLU A 131 0.25 -8.87 -28.03
N GLU A 132 0.96 -9.98 -28.21
CA GLU A 132 0.39 -11.32 -28.17
C GLU A 132 -0.02 -11.71 -26.73
N ALA A 133 0.85 -11.45 -25.75
CA ALA A 133 0.55 -11.69 -24.34
C ALA A 133 -0.65 -10.85 -23.85
N ALA A 134 -0.72 -9.58 -24.27
CA ALA A 134 -1.82 -8.67 -23.97
C ALA A 134 -3.14 -9.17 -24.59
N ALA A 135 -3.14 -9.51 -25.88
CA ALA A 135 -4.32 -10.01 -26.58
C ALA A 135 -4.83 -11.34 -25.99
N ALA A 136 -3.93 -12.25 -25.62
CA ALA A 136 -4.29 -13.54 -25.04
C ALA A 136 -5.03 -13.41 -23.69
N GLN A 137 -4.71 -12.37 -22.91
CA GLN A 137 -5.31 -12.12 -21.59
C GLN A 137 -6.36 -11.01 -21.61
N GLY A 138 -6.56 -10.33 -22.74
CA GLY A 138 -7.45 -9.16 -22.83
C GLY A 138 -6.97 -7.99 -21.97
N LEU A 139 -5.66 -7.74 -21.95
CA LEU A 139 -5.04 -6.61 -21.25
C LEU A 139 -4.69 -5.49 -22.24
N PRO A 140 -4.58 -4.24 -21.78
CA PRO A 140 -3.96 -3.17 -22.55
C PRO A 140 -2.47 -3.47 -22.82
N GLU A 141 -2.02 -3.28 -24.06
CA GLU A 141 -0.63 -3.57 -24.46
C GLU A 141 0.39 -2.71 -23.70
N ASP A 142 0.05 -1.44 -23.42
CA ASP A 142 0.90 -0.51 -22.66
C ASP A 142 1.15 -0.99 -21.22
N GLN A 143 0.17 -1.62 -20.59
CA GLN A 143 0.35 -2.24 -19.27
C GLN A 143 1.28 -3.46 -19.33
N VAL A 144 1.19 -4.28 -20.37
CA VAL A 144 2.08 -5.44 -20.56
C VAL A 144 3.50 -4.98 -20.91
N ALA A 145 3.63 -3.95 -21.75
CA ALA A 145 4.92 -3.36 -22.12
C ALA A 145 5.65 -2.75 -20.92
N GLU A 146 4.91 -2.16 -19.96
CA GLU A 146 5.52 -1.69 -18.72
C GLU A 146 6.07 -2.84 -17.86
N VAL A 147 5.34 -3.96 -17.76
CA VAL A 147 5.85 -5.16 -17.09
C VAL A 147 7.12 -5.66 -17.75
N ASP A 148 7.13 -5.74 -19.08
CA ASP A 148 8.31 -6.14 -19.85
C ASP A 148 9.51 -5.22 -19.59
N TYR A 149 9.28 -3.91 -19.56
CA TYR A 149 10.31 -2.93 -19.23
C TYR A 149 10.94 -3.17 -17.85
N TYR A 150 10.14 -3.43 -16.82
CA TYR A 150 10.65 -3.68 -15.47
C TYR A 150 11.33 -5.05 -15.30
N LEU A 151 10.86 -6.09 -16.00
CA LEU A 151 11.54 -7.39 -16.03
C LEU A 151 12.97 -7.27 -16.58
N HIS A 152 13.13 -6.50 -17.65
CA HIS A 152 14.45 -6.26 -18.27
C HIS A 152 15.36 -5.32 -17.47
N LEU A 153 14.81 -4.53 -16.53
CA LEU A 153 15.61 -3.75 -15.58
C LEU A 153 16.09 -4.59 -14.38
N ALA A 154 15.38 -5.67 -14.06
CA ALA A 154 15.67 -6.51 -12.90
C ALA A 154 16.65 -7.67 -13.18
N GLY A 155 16.88 -7.99 -14.46
CA GLY A 155 17.83 -9.03 -14.92
C GLY A 155 19.22 -8.50 -15.25
#